data_AF-A0A496CDG3-F1
#
_entry.id   AF-A0A496CDG3-F1
#
_cell.length_a   1.000
_cell.length_b   1.000
_cell.length_c   1.000
_cell.angle_alpha   90.00
_cell.angle_beta   90.00
_cell.angle_gamma   90.00
#
_symmetry.space_group_name_H-M   'P 1'
#
loop_
_entity.id
_entity.type
_entity.pdbx_description
1 polymer ?
#
loop_
_entity_poly.entity_id
_entity_poly.type
_entity_poly.pdbx_seq_one_letter_code
_entity_poly.pdbx_strand_id
1 'polypeptide(L)'
;MQVIWSPDAEKELDHIVEYCLITFGKRTATKVYQQIKHYDELLAQNPLMGKHETLLEKYPQGFRSFVEHNHYKLIYYIDKQKNIIRIVDIWDTHRNPESLVERLK
;
A
#
# COMPACT_ATOMS: atom_id res chain seq x y z
N MET A 1 16.12 3.63 1.45
CA MET A 1 15.66 2.90 2.67
C MET A 1 15.19 1.51 2.26
N GLN A 2 15.19 0.52 3.16
CA GLN A 2 14.65 -0.80 2.82
C GLN A 2 13.12 -0.78 2.89
N VAL A 3 12.44 -1.26 1.85
CA VAL A 3 10.97 -1.42 1.85
C VAL A 3 10.62 -2.83 2.29
N ILE A 4 9.72 -2.96 3.26
CA ILE A 4 9.23 -4.24 3.77
C ILE A 4 7.71 -4.22 3.77
N TRP A 5 7.13 -5.28 3.25
CA TRP A 5 5.69 -5.50 3.20
C TRP A 5 5.23 -6.30 4.42
N SER A 6 4.12 -5.92 5.02
CA SER A 6 3.44 -6.77 6.00
C SER A 6 2.83 -7.99 5.29
N PRO A 7 2.60 -9.10 6.02
CA PRO A 7 1.87 -10.24 5.46
C PRO A 7 0.48 -9.87 4.93
N ASP A 8 -0.21 -8.93 5.57
CA ASP A 8 -1.53 -8.46 5.13
C ASP A 8 -1.44 -7.66 3.82
N ALA A 9 -0.42 -6.83 3.65
CA ALA A 9 -0.20 -6.09 2.40
C ALA A 9 0.15 -7.02 1.24
N GLU A 10 0.97 -8.04 1.47
CA GLU A 10 1.28 -9.04 0.45
C GLU A 10 0.03 -9.83 0.05
N LYS A 11 -0.80 -10.21 1.04
CA LYS A 11 -2.06 -10.90 0.78
C LYS A 11 -3.04 -10.07 -0.05
N GLU A 12 -3.16 -8.76 0.20
CA GLU A 12 -4.01 -7.91 -0.65
C GLU A 12 -3.42 -7.74 -2.06
N LEU A 13 -2.10 -7.65 -2.21
CA LEU A 13 -1.48 -7.65 -3.53
C LEU A 13 -1.83 -8.93 -4.30
N ASP A 14 -1.74 -10.09 -3.65
CA ASP A 14 -2.12 -11.36 -4.25
C ASP A 14 -3.58 -11.38 -4.68
N HIS A 15 -4.50 -10.92 -3.82
CA HIS A 15 -5.93 -10.82 -4.18
C HIS A 15 -6.18 -9.90 -5.38
N ILE A 16 -5.50 -8.75 -5.45
CA ILE A 16 -5.62 -7.81 -6.58
C ILE A 16 -5.13 -8.46 -7.87
N VAL A 17 -3.96 -9.12 -7.82
CA VAL A 17 -3.37 -9.78 -8.98
C VAL A 17 -4.22 -10.96 -9.45
N GLU A 18 -4.74 -11.77 -8.51
CA GLU A 18 -5.64 -12.88 -8.81
C GLU A 18 -6.94 -12.40 -9.46
N TYR A 19 -7.56 -11.36 -8.91
CA TYR A 19 -8.75 -10.75 -9.51
C TYR A 19 -8.48 -10.26 -10.94
N CYS A 20 -7.35 -9.57 -11.16
CA CYS A 20 -6.95 -9.12 -12.49
C CYS A 20 -6.68 -10.28 -13.45
N LEU A 21 -6.10 -11.37 -12.95
CA LEU A 21 -5.81 -12.56 -13.74
C LEU A 21 -7.10 -13.22 -14.24
N ILE A 22 -8.06 -13.41 -13.34
CA ILE A 22 -9.36 -14.04 -13.63
C ILE A 22 -10.20 -13.16 -14.57
N THR A 23 -10.23 -11.84 -14.33
CA THR A 23 -11.16 -10.93 -15.01
C THR A 23 -10.62 -10.41 -16.35
N PHE A 24 -9.31 -10.12 -16.41
CA PHE A 24 -8.70 -9.40 -17.53
C PHE A 24 -7.52 -10.15 -18.18
N GLY A 25 -7.20 -11.34 -17.67
CA GLY A 25 -6.13 -12.20 -18.19
C GLY A 25 -4.73 -11.82 -17.73
N LYS A 26 -3.79 -12.73 -18.01
CA LYS A 26 -2.41 -12.71 -17.50
C LYS A 26 -1.65 -11.42 -17.80
N ARG A 27 -1.80 -10.87 -19.01
CA ARG A 27 -1.08 -9.65 -19.42
C ARG A 27 -1.40 -8.47 -18.50
N THR A 28 -2.68 -8.30 -18.17
CA THR A 28 -3.16 -7.22 -17.30
C THR A 28 -2.69 -7.46 -15.87
N ALA A 29 -2.85 -8.68 -15.35
CA ALA A 29 -2.38 -9.04 -14.00
C ALA A 29 -0.88 -8.79 -13.80
N THR A 30 -0.05 -9.19 -14.76
CA THR A 30 1.41 -8.94 -14.71
C THR A 30 1.72 -7.44 -14.69
N LYS A 31 1.02 -6.64 -15.50
CA LYS A 31 1.22 -5.19 -15.53
C LYS A 31 0.88 -4.56 -14.18
N VAL A 32 -0.26 -4.93 -13.59
CA VAL A 32 -0.70 -4.43 -12.28
C VAL A 32 0.31 -4.80 -11.19
N TYR A 33 0.76 -6.05 -11.14
CA TYR A 33 1.80 -6.47 -10.20
C TYR A 33 3.08 -5.64 -10.34
N GLN A 34 3.57 -5.46 -11.56
CA GLN A 34 4.79 -4.67 -11.83
C GLN A 34 4.64 -3.21 -11.42
N GLN A 35 3.48 -2.60 -11.68
CA GLN A 35 3.20 -1.22 -11.28
C GLN A 35 3.21 -1.08 -9.75
N ILE A 36 2.54 -2.00 -9.03
CA ILE A 36 2.52 -1.95 -7.57
C ILE A 36 3.92 -2.21 -6.99
N LYS A 37 4.67 -3.18 -7.51
CA LYS A 37 6.03 -3.46 -7.02
C LYS A 37 7.05 -2.38 -7.37
N HIS A 38 6.82 -1.57 -8.40
CA HIS A 38 7.67 -0.41 -8.69
C HIS A 38 7.69 0.60 -7.53
N TYR A 39 6.68 0.60 -6.65
CA TYR A 39 6.70 1.40 -5.43
C TYR A 39 7.78 1.01 -4.44
N ASP A 40 8.35 -0.19 -4.51
CA ASP A 40 9.52 -0.56 -3.70
C ASP A 40 10.70 0.41 -3.97
N GLU A 41 10.96 0.69 -5.25
CA GLU A 41 12.04 1.61 -5.66
C GLU A 41 11.68 3.07 -5.37
N LEU A 42 10.47 3.48 -5.72
CA LEU A 42 10.02 4.87 -5.54
C LEU A 42 10.01 5.27 -4.06
N LEU A 43 9.51 4.40 -3.17
CA LEU A 43 9.51 4.65 -1.74
C LEU A 43 10.92 4.61 -1.16
N ALA A 44 11.76 3.67 -1.60
CA ALA A 44 13.14 3.60 -1.13
C ALA A 44 13.92 4.89 -1.39
N GLN A 45 13.63 5.57 -2.51
CA GLN A 45 14.23 6.84 -2.94
C GLN A 45 13.50 8.08 -2.38
N ASN A 46 12.17 8.03 -2.30
CA ASN A 46 11.31 9.15 -1.90
C ASN A 46 10.34 8.76 -0.78
N PRO A 47 10.82 8.50 0.45
CA PRO A 47 10.00 7.98 1.54
C PRO A 47 8.81 8.89 1.91
N LEU A 48 8.91 10.19 1.61
CA LEU A 48 7.91 11.21 1.97
C LEU A 48 6.92 11.52 0.84
N MET A 49 6.92 10.75 -0.26
CA MET A 49 6.01 11.01 -1.40
C MET A 49 4.52 10.87 -1.03
N GLY A 50 4.20 10.01 -0.05
CA GLY A 50 2.86 9.88 0.51
C GLY A 50 2.50 11.03 1.46
N LYS A 51 1.25 11.49 1.36
CA LYS A 51 0.66 12.45 2.30
C LYS A 51 0.40 11.76 3.63
N HIS A 52 0.27 12.53 4.71
CA HIS A 52 -0.19 11.99 5.98
C HIS A 52 -1.59 11.39 5.83
N GLU A 53 -1.80 10.19 6.39
CA GLU A 53 -3.10 9.53 6.37
C GLU A 53 -3.94 10.03 7.54
N THR A 54 -4.84 10.98 7.25
CA THR A 54 -5.64 11.68 8.26
C THR A 54 -6.50 10.74 9.10
N LEU A 55 -7.00 9.65 8.53
CA LEU A 55 -7.79 8.65 9.27
C LEU A 55 -6.97 7.91 10.34
N LEU A 56 -5.63 7.93 10.22
CA LEU A 56 -4.70 7.24 11.09
C LEU A 56 -3.80 8.21 11.89
N GLU A 57 -4.12 9.50 11.93
CA GLU A 57 -3.32 10.53 12.63
C GLU A 57 -3.16 10.27 14.13
N LYS A 58 -4.13 9.58 14.76
CA LYS A 58 -4.07 9.20 16.17
C LYS A 58 -2.94 8.20 16.50
N TYR A 59 -2.40 7.52 15.50
CA TYR A 59 -1.36 6.50 15.69
C TYR A 59 0.04 7.14 15.63
N PRO A 60 0.92 6.87 16.61
CA PRO A 60 2.23 7.54 16.73
C PRO A 60 3.20 7.24 15.57
N GLN A 61 2.93 6.20 14.77
CA GLN A 61 3.72 5.81 13.61
C GLN A 61 3.77 6.90 12.52
N GLY A 62 2.78 7.80 12.48
CA GLY A 62 2.69 8.84 11.47
C GLY A 62 2.48 8.27 10.07
N PHE A 63 1.41 7.49 9.91
CA PHE A 63 1.07 6.82 8.66
C PHE A 63 0.97 7.80 7.49
N ARG A 64 1.36 7.29 6.32
CA ARG A 64 1.31 7.97 5.05
C ARG A 64 0.58 7.11 4.03
N SER A 65 -0.01 7.79 3.05
CA SER A 65 -0.65 7.12 1.94
C SER A 65 -0.61 7.94 0.66
N PHE A 66 -0.78 7.24 -0.46
CA PHE A 66 -1.06 7.84 -1.76
C PHE A 66 -2.00 6.90 -2.52
N VAL A 67 -2.80 7.50 -3.41
CA VAL A 67 -3.74 6.76 -4.26
C VAL A 67 -3.03 6.38 -5.55
N GLU A 68 -3.03 5.09 -5.86
CA GLU A 68 -2.62 4.54 -7.13
C GLU A 68 -3.85 4.29 -8.01
N HIS A 69 -3.86 4.91 -9.19
CA HIS A 69 -4.87 4.68 -10.24
C HIS A 69 -6.34 4.73 -9.80
N ASN A 70 -6.70 5.62 -8.85
CA ASN A 70 -8.08 5.86 -8.35
C ASN A 70 -8.80 4.68 -7.67
N HIS A 71 -8.15 3.53 -7.50
CA HIS A 71 -8.80 2.34 -6.97
C HIS A 71 -8.12 1.79 -5.73
N TYR A 72 -6.82 2.04 -5.59
CA TYR A 72 -6.04 1.51 -4.47
C TYR A 72 -5.27 2.61 -3.80
N LYS A 73 -5.10 2.49 -2.49
CA LYS A 73 -4.31 3.38 -1.67
C LYS A 73 -3.25 2.55 -0.97
N LEU A 74 -1.99 2.85 -1.23
CA LEU A 74 -0.88 2.21 -0.53
C LEU A 74 -0.72 2.89 0.84
N ILE A 75 -0.70 2.12 1.92
CA ILE A 75 -0.57 2.65 3.28
C ILE A 75 0.74 2.18 3.89
N TYR A 76 1.53 3.12 4.40
CA TYR A 76 2.85 2.83 4.93
C TYR A 76 3.26 3.78 6.05
N TYR A 77 4.33 3.45 6.76
CA TYR A 77 5.01 4.38 7.66
C TYR A 77 6.53 4.21 7.60
N ILE A 78 7.25 5.19 8.14
CA ILE A 78 8.71 5.26 8.10
C ILE A 78 9.26 4.97 9.48
N ASP A 79 9.92 3.81 9.63
CA ASP A 79 10.68 3.45 10.83
C ASP A 79 12.11 3.99 10.68
N LYS A 80 12.30 5.24 11.13
CA LYS A 80 13.60 5.93 11.03
C LYS A 80 14.71 5.25 11.80
N GLN A 81 14.38 4.62 12.94
CA GLN A 81 15.37 3.93 13.78
C GLN A 81 15.95 2.70 13.06
N LYS A 82 15.10 1.96 12.35
CA LYS A 82 15.52 0.77 11.59
C LYS A 82 15.86 1.05 10.14
N ASN A 83 15.72 2.30 9.68
CA ASN A 83 15.90 2.71 8.28
C ASN A 83 15.00 1.93 7.29
N ILE A 84 13.76 1.64 7.72
CA ILE A 84 12.79 0.82 6.98
C ILE A 84 11.53 1.64 6.66
N ILE A 85 10.96 1.38 5.49
CA ILE A 85 9.59 1.77 5.14
C ILE A 85 8.74 0.51 5.25
N ARG A 86 7.74 0.53 6.11
CA ARG A 86 6.79 -0.60 6.25
C ARG A 86 5.51 -0.29 5.52
N ILE A 87 5.25 -1.03 4.44
CA ILE A 87 3.96 -1.05 3.77
C ILE A 87 3.08 -1.99 4.58
N VAL A 88 1.95 -1.47 5.07
CA VAL A 88 1.07 -2.21 5.98
C VAL A 88 -0.20 -2.69 5.30
N ASP A 89 -0.60 -2.05 4.19
CA ASP A 89 -1.82 -2.41 3.48
C ASP A 89 -1.88 -1.84 2.05
N ILE A 90 -2.70 -2.47 1.21
CA ILE A 90 -3.22 -1.90 -0.03
C ILE A 90 -4.73 -1.77 0.13
N TRP A 91 -5.22 -0.55 0.32
CA TRP A 91 -6.62 -0.28 0.60
C TRP A 91 -7.42 0.04 -0.66
N ASP A 92 -8.52 -0.70 -0.90
CA ASP A 92 -9.48 -0.38 -1.96
C ASP A 92 -10.28 0.89 -1.62
N THR A 93 -10.13 1.94 -2.44
CA THR A 93 -10.73 3.25 -2.18
C THR A 93 -12.25 3.30 -2.37
N HIS A 94 -12.88 2.25 -2.92
CA HIS A 94 -14.34 2.17 -3.01
C HIS A 94 -14.99 1.68 -1.71
N ARG A 95 -14.21 1.11 -0.78
CA ARG A 95 -14.72 0.66 0.53
C ARG A 95 -14.98 1.85 1.44
N ASN A 96 -15.87 1.67 2.43
CA ASN A 96 -16.13 2.68 3.45
C ASN A 96 -14.80 3.08 4.15
N PRO A 97 -14.38 4.35 4.11
CA PRO A 97 -13.13 4.80 4.72
C PRO A 97 -13.01 4.52 6.22
N GLU A 98 -14.11 4.48 6.98
CA GLU A 98 -14.06 4.19 8.43
C GLU A 98 -13.60 2.76 8.72
N SER A 99 -13.90 1.81 7.83
CA SER A 99 -13.46 0.41 7.94
C SER A 99 -11.94 0.26 7.82
N LEU A 100 -11.23 1.25 7.26
CA LEU A 100 -9.78 1.26 7.24
C LEU A 100 -9.20 1.34 8.65
N VAL A 101 -9.81 2.15 9.53
CA VAL A 101 -9.36 2.30 10.91
C VAL A 101 -9.52 0.99 11.68
N GLU A 102 -10.60 0.25 11.44
CA GLU A 102 -10.83 -1.05 12.09
C GLU A 102 -9.84 -2.11 11.63
N ARG A 103 -9.48 -2.10 10.34
CA ARG A 103 -8.55 -3.04 9.73
C ARG A 103 -7.11 -2.89 10.24
N LEU A 104 -6.72 -1.67 10.61
CA LEU A 104 -5.36 -1.34 11.07
C LEU A 104 -5.27 -1.09 12.59
N LYS A 105 -6.32 -1.40 13.36
CA LYS A 105 -6.27 -1.47 14.83
C LYS A 105 -5.40 -2.64 15.29
#